data_AF-A0A1B7WZS5-F1
#
_entry.id   AF-A0A1B7WZS5-F1
#
_cell.length_a   1.000
_cell.length_b   1.000
_cell.length_c   1.000
_cell.angle_alpha   90.00
_cell.angle_beta   90.00
_cell.angle_gamma   90.00
#
_symmetry.space_group_name_H-M   'P 1'
#
loop_
_entity.id
_entity.type
_entity.pdbx_description
1 polymer ?
#
loop_
_entity_poly.entity_id
_entity_poly.type
_entity_poly.pdbx_seq_one_letter_code
_entity_poly.pdbx_strand_id
1 'polypeptide(L)'
;MEDTQALHHQQQLEQQEKLAQPVYCDYIASITKNALNARDPLALIMGAGPIFWDLSPEGQFLSTKKHLFVVDCNGRHYKITVEEV
;
A
#
# COMPACT_ATOMS: atom_id res chain seq x y z
N MET A 1 -11.50 38.89 -10.44
CA MET A 1 -12.06 37.62 -10.98
C MET A 1 -10.99 36.78 -11.68
N GLU A 2 -9.88 37.37 -12.14
CA GLU A 2 -8.76 36.66 -12.78
C GLU A 2 -7.83 35.95 -11.77
N ASP A 3 -7.61 36.53 -10.58
CA ASP A 3 -6.71 35.98 -9.56
C ASP A 3 -7.14 34.61 -9.02
N THR A 4 -8.45 34.36 -8.93
CA THR A 4 -9.01 33.08 -8.45
C THR A 4 -8.72 31.94 -9.45
N GLN A 5 -8.77 32.22 -10.75
CA GLN A 5 -8.51 31.23 -11.80
C GLN A 5 -7.03 30.83 -11.86
N ALA A 6 -6.12 31.79 -11.68
CA ALA A 6 -4.68 31.54 -11.61
C ALA A 6 -4.32 30.67 -10.39
N LEU A 7 -4.91 30.96 -9.22
CA LEU A 7 -4.75 30.15 -8.01
C LEU A 7 -5.23 28.71 -8.18
N HIS A 8 -6.41 28.51 -8.78
CA HIS A 8 -6.94 27.17 -9.04
C HIS A 8 -6.07 26.38 -10.02
N HIS A 9 -5.57 27.04 -11.07
CA HIS A 9 -4.67 26.41 -12.03
C HIS A 9 -3.36 25.97 -11.37
N GLN A 10 -2.77 26.82 -10.53
CA GLN A 10 -1.54 26.52 -9.82
C GLN A 10 -1.72 25.36 -8.82
N GLN A 11 -2.82 25.34 -8.07
CA GLN A 11 -3.16 24.21 -7.19
C GLN A 11 -3.33 22.90 -7.96
N GLN A 12 -3.91 22.96 -9.16
CA GLN A 12 -4.11 21.79 -9.99
C GLN A 12 -2.79 21.21 -10.52
N LEU A 13 -1.82 22.06 -10.84
CA LEU A 13 -0.47 21.66 -11.24
C LEU A 13 0.29 21.00 -10.09
N GLU A 14 0.28 21.61 -8.90
CA GLU A 14 0.93 21.06 -7.71
C GLU A 14 0.35 19.69 -7.32
N GLN A 15 -0.98 19.54 -7.45
CA GLN A 15 -1.65 18.28 -7.17
C GLN A 15 -1.32 17.20 -8.21
N GLN A 16 -1.15 17.58 -9.49
CA GLN A 16 -0.67 16.68 -10.54
C GLN A 16 0.79 16.25 -10.31
N GLU A 17 1.67 17.16 -9.89
CA GLU A 17 3.06 16.82 -9.55
C GLU A 17 3.16 15.87 -8.35
N LYS A 18 2.31 16.08 -7.33
CA LYS A 18 2.26 15.19 -6.15
C LYS A 18 1.82 13.77 -6.52
N LEU A 19 0.84 13.63 -7.42
CA LEU A 19 0.35 12.33 -7.92
C LEU A 19 1.36 11.61 -8.83
N ALA A 20 2.30 12.33 -9.43
CA ALA A 20 3.34 11.76 -10.28
C ALA A 20 4.50 11.14 -9.49
N GLN A 21 4.55 11.33 -8.17
CA GLN A 21 5.61 10.76 -7.34
C GLN A 21 5.43 9.25 -7.16
N PRO A 22 6.52 8.46 -7.22
CA PRO A 22 6.44 7.04 -6.97
C PRO A 22 5.99 6.77 -5.53
N VAL A 23 5.03 5.86 -5.40
CA VAL A 23 4.57 5.35 -4.11
C VAL A 23 5.35 4.11 -3.71
N TYR A 24 5.57 3.93 -2.41
CA TYR A 24 6.39 2.84 -1.88
C TYR A 24 5.56 1.71 -1.25
N CYS A 25 4.29 1.57 -1.65
CA CYS A 25 3.37 0.58 -1.06
C CYS A 25 3.87 -0.87 -1.24
N ASP A 26 4.50 -1.17 -2.37
CA ASP A 26 5.13 -2.46 -2.68
C ASP A 26 6.30 -2.75 -1.75
N TYR A 27 7.17 -1.77 -1.55
CA TYR A 27 8.32 -1.86 -0.66
C TYR A 27 7.88 -2.04 0.80
N ILE A 28 6.91 -1.23 1.26
CA ILE A 28 6.35 -1.31 2.62
C ILE A 28 5.71 -2.69 2.87
N ALA A 29 4.94 -3.21 1.90
CA ALA A 29 4.37 -4.55 2.00
C ALA A 29 5.45 -5.64 2.07
N SER A 30 6.52 -5.51 1.28
CA SER A 30 7.67 -6.44 1.28
C SER A 30 8.39 -6.48 2.61
N ILE A 31 8.77 -5.32 3.18
CA ILE A 31 9.43 -5.27 4.48
C ILE A 31 8.54 -5.80 5.60
N THR A 32 7.23 -5.53 5.53
CA THR A 32 6.24 -6.01 6.51
C THR A 32 6.18 -7.54 6.49
N LYS A 33 6.00 -8.13 5.30
CA LYS A 33 6.00 -9.59 5.12
C LYS A 33 7.28 -10.22 5.65
N ASN A 34 8.44 -9.64 5.33
CA ASN A 34 9.73 -10.19 5.74
C ASN A 34 9.92 -10.09 7.26
N ALA A 35 9.57 -8.96 7.88
CA ALA A 35 9.66 -8.77 9.31
C ALA A 35 8.76 -9.76 10.08
N LEU A 36 7.52 -9.93 9.64
CA LEU A 36 6.56 -10.85 10.27
C LEU A 36 7.00 -12.31 10.20
N ASN A 37 7.70 -12.71 9.13
CA ASN A 37 8.18 -14.09 8.99
C ASN A 37 9.56 -14.34 9.62
N ALA A 38 10.42 -13.33 9.72
CA ALA A 38 11.80 -13.50 10.20
C ALA A 38 12.00 -13.13 11.66
N ARG A 39 11.22 -12.19 12.20
CA ARG A 39 11.48 -11.59 13.51
C ARG A 39 10.18 -11.30 14.25
N ASP A 40 9.59 -12.35 14.81
CA ASP A 40 8.52 -12.26 15.79
C ASP A 40 9.04 -12.63 17.20
N PRO A 41 9.37 -11.65 18.05
CA PRO A 41 9.94 -11.90 19.39
C PRO A 41 9.01 -12.68 20.32
N LEU A 42 7.69 -12.66 20.06
CA LEU A 42 6.70 -13.31 20.91
C LEU A 42 6.21 -14.65 20.33
N ALA A 43 6.66 -15.02 19.12
CA ALA A 43 6.25 -16.24 18.41
C ALA A 43 4.71 -16.43 18.34
N LEU A 44 3.97 -15.33 18.20
CA LEU A 44 2.51 -15.30 18.05
C LEU A 44 2.07 -15.41 16.58
N ILE A 45 2.96 -15.16 15.63
CA ILE A 45 2.69 -15.19 14.20
C ILE A 45 3.17 -16.51 13.62
N MET A 46 2.26 -17.28 13.02
CA MET A 46 2.63 -18.50 12.30
C MET A 46 3.20 -18.18 10.92
N GLY A 47 2.73 -17.10 10.30
CA GLY A 47 3.30 -16.63 9.06
C GLY A 47 2.50 -15.53 8.37
N ALA A 48 3.20 -14.80 7.51
CA ALA A 48 2.64 -13.85 6.56
C ALA A 48 2.73 -14.42 5.13
N GLY A 49 1.58 -14.47 4.46
CA GLY A 49 1.43 -15.02 3.11
C GLY A 49 1.99 -14.13 1.99
N PRO A 50 1.66 -14.44 0.72
CA PRO A 50 2.09 -13.64 -0.41
C PRO A 50 1.43 -12.25 -0.39
N ILE A 51 2.07 -11.32 -1.09
CA ILE A 51 1.53 -9.97 -1.31
C ILE A 51 0.63 -10.03 -2.54
N PHE A 52 -0.62 -9.66 -2.36
CA PHE A 52 -1.61 -9.52 -3.42
C PHE A 52 -1.61 -8.08 -3.92
N TRP A 53 -1.50 -7.96 -5.23
CA TRP A 53 -1.53 -6.70 -5.95
C TRP A 53 -2.95 -6.42 -6.40
N ASP A 54 -3.34 -5.15 -6.39
CA ASP A 54 -4.62 -4.72 -6.93
C ASP A 54 -4.53 -4.64 -8.46
N LEU A 55 -4.84 -5.76 -9.11
CA LEU A 55 -4.74 -5.96 -10.55
C LEU A 55 -6.11 -6.19 -11.18
N SER A 56 -6.28 -5.70 -12.42
CA SER A 56 -7.41 -6.09 -13.26
C SER A 56 -7.28 -7.57 -13.68
N PRO A 57 -8.35 -8.19 -14.19
CA PRO A 57 -8.28 -9.54 -14.77
C PRO A 57 -7.22 -9.68 -15.87
N GLU A 58 -6.88 -8.57 -16.55
CA GLU A 58 -5.87 -8.45 -17.60
C GLU A 58 -4.47 -8.13 -17.05
N GLY A 59 -4.31 -8.02 -15.73
CA GLY A 59 -3.02 -7.79 -15.06
C GLY A 59 -2.58 -6.32 -14.98
N GLN A 60 -3.47 -5.37 -15.31
CA GLN A 60 -3.18 -3.93 -15.20
C GLN A 60 -3.28 -3.48 -13.74
N PHE A 61 -2.39 -2.58 -13.29
CA PHE A 61 -2.50 -2.02 -11.95
C PHE A 61 -3.75 -1.13 -11.82
N LEU A 62 -4.65 -1.48 -10.91
CA LEU A 62 -5.85 -0.69 -10.62
C LEU A 62 -5.57 0.37 -9.56
N SER A 63 -4.66 0.08 -8.62
CA SER A 63 -4.26 1.04 -7.60
C SER A 63 -2.88 0.73 -6.99
N THR A 64 -2.41 1.66 -6.17
CA THR A 64 -1.20 1.50 -5.36
C THR A 64 -1.37 0.48 -4.24
N LYS A 65 -2.60 0.05 -3.96
CA LYS A 65 -2.96 -0.83 -2.84
C LYS A 65 -2.26 -2.18 -2.91
N LYS A 66 -1.87 -2.69 -1.73
CA LYS A 66 -1.29 -4.02 -1.54
C LYS A 66 -1.96 -4.70 -0.35
N HIS A 67 -2.13 -6.01 -0.44
CA HIS A 67 -2.70 -6.82 0.62
C HIS A 67 -1.80 -7.98 0.99
N LEU A 68 -1.70 -8.32 2.28
CA LEU A 68 -1.17 -9.59 2.72
C LEU A 68 -2.03 -10.17 3.84
N PHE A 69 -2.07 -11.50 3.90
CA PHE A 69 -2.78 -12.23 4.95
C PHE A 69 -1.78 -12.78 5.96
N VAL A 70 -2.12 -12.70 7.23
CA VAL A 70 -1.28 -13.15 8.35
C VAL A 70 -2.10 -14.08 9.22
N VAL A 71 -1.48 -15.16 9.69
CA VAL A 71 -2.12 -16.12 10.60
C VAL A 71 -1.38 -16.13 11.93
N ASP A 72 -2.12 -16.02 13.04
CA ASP A 72 -1.55 -16.15 14.38
C ASP A 72 -1.52 -17.61 14.87
N CYS A 73 -0.85 -17.86 15.99
CA CYS A 73 -0.71 -19.18 16.61
C CYS A 73 -2.04 -19.80 17.08
N ASN A 74 -3.13 -19.02 17.09
CA ASN A 74 -4.48 -19.48 17.41
C ASN A 74 -5.31 -19.75 16.14
N GLY A 75 -4.72 -19.64 14.95
CA GLY A 75 -5.38 -19.86 13.67
C GLY A 75 -6.25 -18.68 13.20
N ARG A 76 -6.18 -17.50 13.82
CA ARG A 76 -6.94 -16.32 13.38
C ARG A 76 -6.24 -15.68 12.19
N HIS A 77 -7.04 -15.23 11.24
CA HIS A 77 -6.58 -14.61 10.01
C HIS A 77 -6.74 -13.10 10.07
N TYR A 78 -5.69 -12.37 9.70
CA TYR A 78 -5.66 -10.92 9.61
C TYR A 78 -5.36 -10.50 8.18
N LYS A 79 -5.90 -9.37 7.75
CA LYS A 79 -5.58 -8.73 6.47
C LYS A 79 -4.87 -7.42 6.76
N ILE A 80 -3.63 -7.28 6.28
CA ILE A 80 -2.92 -6.01 6.28
C ILE A 80 -3.09 -5.38 4.91
N THR A 81 -3.46 -4.10 4.90
CA THR A 81 -3.56 -3.28 3.69
C THR A 81 -2.54 -2.16 3.75
N VAL A 82 -1.80 -1.97 2.67
CA VAL A 82 -0.91 -0.82 2.47
C VAL A 82 -1.50 0.00 1.31
N GLU A 83 -1.79 1.26 1.57
CA GLU A 83 -2.30 2.22 0.60
C GLU A 83 -1.71 3.61 0.84
N GLU A 84 -1.63 4.41 -0.22
CA GLU A 84 -1.27 5.83 -0.14
C GLU A 84 -2.54 6.65 0.11
N VAL A 85 -2.44 7.72 0.92
CA VAL A 85 -3.56 8.53 1.44
C VAL A 85 -3.33 10.02 1.30
#